data_AF-A0A7X7LRC9-F1
#
_entry.id   AF-A0A7X7LRC9-F1
#
_cell.length_a   1.000
_cell.length_b   1.000
_cell.length_c   1.000
_cell.angle_alpha   90.00
_cell.angle_beta   90.00
_cell.angle_gamma   90.00
#
_symmetry.space_group_name_H-M   'P 1'
#
loop_
_entity.id
_entity.type
_entity.pdbx_description
1 polymer ?
#
loop_
_entity_poly.entity_id
_entity_poly.type
_entity_poly.pdbx_seq_one_letter_code
_entity_poly.pdbx_strand_id
1 'polypeptide(L)'
;MEEKNDKDVRKEIEELEKLIEIVREQHKEEKKSHKEAQKRSPNQVIRIDLGAKYSANFPIHLIVSFLVNFILIFTIIRLFGLAEVDNDYNFIWIAAIFTLYEELYKIFLIKRFVKVVIYSSGLIFFLMNLIFFYAFDLLIMKDQFTFATYLYPILFVLIFQFMRMIIKMTYHQIIRKMAQMASRKSTRGEK
;
A
#
# COMPACT_ATOMS: atom_id res chain seq x y z
N MET A 1 0.80 48.02 58.53
CA MET A 1 1.30 46.78 57.88
C MET A 1 0.35 45.67 58.32
N GLU A 2 -0.40 44.91 57.53
CA GLU A 2 -0.63 44.77 56.08
C GLU A 2 -2.00 44.05 55.96
N GLU A 3 -3.11 44.78 55.72
CA GLU A 3 -4.44 44.20 55.40
C GLU A 3 -4.69 44.19 53.88
N LYS A 4 -3.63 43.99 53.09
CA LYS A 4 -3.69 43.84 51.63
C LYS A 4 -3.21 42.44 51.26
N ASN A 5 -4.05 41.41 51.44
CA ASN A 5 -3.71 40.11 50.85
C ASN A 5 -4.89 39.16 50.55
N ASP A 6 -6.09 39.37 51.10
CA ASP A 6 -7.17 38.37 50.94
C ASP A 6 -8.10 38.64 49.74
N LYS A 7 -8.17 39.89 49.25
CA LYS A 7 -9.02 40.27 48.10
C LYS A 7 -8.38 40.01 46.74
N ASP A 8 -7.05 40.08 46.64
CA ASP A 8 -6.34 39.82 45.38
C ASP A 8 -6.23 38.32 45.12
N VAL A 9 -5.97 37.51 46.16
CA VAL A 9 -5.96 36.04 46.05
C VAL A 9 -7.31 35.48 45.60
N ARG A 10 -8.44 36.04 46.07
CA ARG A 10 -9.77 35.60 45.63
C ARG A 10 -10.05 35.91 44.15
N LYS A 11 -9.56 37.03 43.64
CA LYS A 11 -9.69 37.39 42.21
C LYS A 11 -8.83 36.50 41.33
N GLU A 12 -7.61 36.20 41.76
CA GLU A 12 -6.72 35.28 41.05
C GLU A 12 -7.30 33.86 40.98
N ILE A 13 -7.93 33.37 42.07
CA ILE A 13 -8.62 32.08 42.08
C ILE A 13 -9.81 32.06 41.11
N GLU A 14 -10.59 33.15 41.05
CA GLU A 14 -11.74 33.25 40.14
C GLU A 14 -11.31 33.35 38.66
N GLU A 15 -10.17 33.99 38.38
CA GLU A 15 -9.56 34.03 37.04
C GLU A 15 -8.98 32.66 36.63
N LEU A 16 -8.36 31.95 37.58
CA LEU A 16 -7.87 30.57 37.39
C LEU A 16 -9.02 29.59 37.10
N GLU A 17 -10.15 29.71 37.81
CA GLU A 17 -11.33 28.88 37.56
C GLU A 17 -11.92 29.13 36.16
N LYS A 18 -12.01 30.40 35.74
CA LYS A 18 -12.45 30.77 34.38
C LYS A 18 -11.49 30.24 33.31
N LEU A 19 -10.17 30.29 33.54
CA LEU A 19 -9.19 29.70 32.62
C LEU A 19 -9.33 28.17 32.52
N ILE A 20 -9.54 27.49 33.65
CA ILE A 20 -9.73 26.03 33.69
C ILE A 20 -11.00 25.63 32.95
N GLU A 21 -12.06 26.41 33.04
CA GLU A 21 -13.32 26.17 32.33
C GLU A 21 -13.16 26.35 30.82
N ILE A 22 -12.51 27.43 30.38
CA ILE A 22 -12.18 27.67 28.96
C ILE A 22 -11.32 26.54 28.39
N VAL A 23 -10.29 26.09 29.11
CA VAL A 23 -9.42 24.99 28.68
C VAL A 23 -10.17 23.65 28.64
N ARG A 24 -11.12 23.42 29.57
CA ARG A 24 -11.98 22.22 29.55
C ARG A 24 -12.98 22.24 28.40
N GLU A 25 -13.51 23.39 28.04
CA GLU A 25 -14.39 23.53 26.86
C GLU A 25 -13.62 23.33 25.56
N GLN A 26 -12.44 23.95 25.41
CA GLN A 26 -11.56 23.75 24.27
C GLN A 26 -11.17 22.26 24.10
N HIS A 27 -10.81 21.57 25.18
CA HIS A 27 -10.50 20.13 25.11
C HIS A 27 -11.72 19.24 24.82
N LYS A 28 -12.95 19.65 25.18
CA LYS A 28 -14.18 18.93 24.81
C LYS A 28 -14.51 19.13 23.34
N GLU A 29 -14.28 20.31 22.79
CA GLU A 29 -14.47 20.60 21.37
C GLU A 29 -13.42 19.90 20.50
N GLU A 30 -12.15 19.87 20.91
CA GLU A 30 -11.10 19.10 20.24
C GLU A 30 -11.36 17.59 20.26
N LYS A 31 -11.84 17.04 21.39
CA LYS A 31 -12.19 15.60 21.48
C LYS A 31 -13.41 15.23 20.65
N LYS A 32 -14.35 16.16 20.45
CA LYS A 32 -15.50 15.96 19.54
C LYS A 32 -15.05 16.10 18.07
N SER A 33 -14.21 17.08 17.75
CA SER A 33 -13.67 17.25 16.39
C SER A 33 -12.82 16.06 15.95
N HIS A 34 -12.04 15.45 16.85
CA HIS A 34 -11.24 14.25 16.54
C HIS A 34 -12.08 12.98 16.39
N LYS A 35 -13.17 12.83 17.14
CA LYS A 35 -14.11 11.70 16.99
C LYS A 35 -15.01 11.83 15.75
N GLU A 36 -15.32 13.05 15.32
CA GLU A 36 -16.10 13.31 14.10
C GLU A 36 -15.24 13.35 12.84
N ALA A 37 -13.97 13.79 12.91
CA ALA A 37 -13.00 13.69 11.82
C ALA A 37 -12.63 12.25 11.48
N GLN A 38 -12.70 11.31 12.43
CA GLN A 38 -12.57 9.87 12.14
C GLN A 38 -13.82 9.28 11.46
N LYS A 39 -14.99 9.92 11.55
CA LYS A 39 -16.24 9.45 10.93
C LYS A 39 -16.59 10.14 9.61
N ARG A 40 -15.86 11.19 9.22
CA ARG A 40 -16.08 11.91 7.95
C ARG A 40 -14.80 12.03 7.14
N SER A 41 -14.48 10.98 6.38
CA SER A 41 -13.94 11.13 5.03
C SER A 41 -14.10 9.80 4.27
N PRO A 42 -14.32 9.83 2.94
CA PRO A 42 -13.39 10.53 2.09
C PRO A 42 -14.07 11.45 1.08
N ASN A 43 -13.57 12.69 1.02
CA ASN A 43 -13.38 13.32 -0.27
C ASN A 43 -12.73 12.28 -1.19
N GLN A 44 -13.45 11.89 -2.25
CA GLN A 44 -12.98 11.03 -3.32
C GLN A 44 -11.87 11.74 -4.10
N VAL A 45 -10.73 11.96 -3.47
CA VAL A 45 -9.48 11.98 -4.22
C VAL A 45 -9.20 10.51 -4.46
N ILE A 46 -9.17 10.10 -5.74
CA ILE A 46 -8.66 8.80 -6.14
C ILE A 46 -7.18 8.79 -5.72
N ARG A 47 -6.91 8.45 -4.47
CA ARG A 47 -5.56 8.10 -4.02
C ARG A 47 -5.26 6.80 -4.73
N ILE A 48 -4.57 6.91 -5.86
CA ILE A 48 -3.87 5.78 -6.45
C ILE A 48 -2.84 5.40 -5.38
N ASP A 49 -3.20 4.42 -4.57
CA ASP A 49 -2.33 3.92 -3.52
C ASP A 49 -1.22 3.11 -4.20
N LEU A 50 -0.21 3.86 -4.63
CA LEU A 50 0.97 3.41 -5.36
C LEU A 50 1.74 2.34 -4.57
N GLY A 51 1.54 2.29 -3.25
CA GLY A 51 2.06 1.28 -2.33
C GLY A 51 1.00 0.32 -1.77
N ALA A 52 -0.18 0.21 -2.40
CA ALA A 52 -1.28 -0.62 -1.90
C ALA A 52 -0.82 -2.04 -1.59
N LYS A 53 -0.86 -2.38 -0.30
CA LYS A 53 -0.58 -3.72 0.22
C LYS A 53 -1.83 -4.57 0.11
N TYR A 54 -1.65 -5.87 -0.15
CA TYR A 54 -2.77 -6.83 -0.15
C TYR A 54 -3.31 -7.07 1.27
N SER A 55 -2.46 -6.96 2.29
CA SER A 55 -2.85 -7.09 3.69
C SER A 55 -2.06 -6.12 4.57
N ALA A 56 -2.64 -5.74 5.71
CA ALA A 56 -1.92 -5.00 6.75
C ALA A 56 -0.80 -5.86 7.37
N ASN A 57 -1.00 -7.18 7.42
CA ASN A 57 -0.03 -8.14 7.93
C ASN A 57 1.04 -8.41 6.87
N PHE A 58 2.30 -8.04 7.16
CA PHE A 58 3.42 -8.17 6.22
C PHE A 58 3.62 -9.61 5.69
N PRO A 59 3.60 -10.68 6.52
CA PRO A 59 3.76 -12.04 6.01
C PRO A 59 2.64 -12.46 5.04
N ILE A 60 1.40 -12.10 5.36
CA ILE A 60 0.24 -12.40 4.49
C ILE A 60 0.36 -11.64 3.18
N HIS A 61 0.74 -10.36 3.25
CA HIS A 61 0.98 -9.55 2.06
C HIS A 61 2.04 -10.18 1.16
N LEU A 62 3.15 -10.62 1.73
CA LEU A 62 4.26 -11.22 0.98
C LEU A 62 3.83 -12.51 0.29
N ILE A 63 3.11 -13.40 0.98
CA ILE A 63 2.59 -14.66 0.42
C ILE A 63 1.62 -14.37 -0.72
N VAL A 64 0.67 -13.44 -0.54
CA VAL A 64 -0.29 -13.08 -1.58
C VAL A 64 0.41 -12.43 -2.77
N SER A 65 1.35 -11.51 -2.54
CA SER A 65 2.17 -10.91 -3.60
C SER A 65 2.94 -11.98 -4.38
N PHE A 66 3.54 -12.93 -3.69
CA PHE A 66 4.25 -14.05 -4.30
C PHE A 66 3.33 -14.89 -5.18
N LEU A 67 2.16 -15.30 -4.67
CA LEU A 67 1.21 -16.10 -5.44
C LEU A 67 0.72 -15.36 -6.70
N VAL A 68 0.39 -14.07 -6.59
CA VAL A 68 -0.02 -13.27 -7.75
C VAL A 68 1.12 -13.17 -8.76
N ASN A 69 2.33 -12.88 -8.30
CA ASN A 69 3.50 -12.77 -9.17
C ASN A 69 3.80 -14.10 -9.87
N PHE A 70 3.77 -15.22 -9.15
CA PHE A 70 3.97 -16.55 -9.69
C PHE A 70 2.94 -16.88 -10.78
N ILE A 71 1.65 -16.72 -10.49
CA ILE A 71 0.57 -17.01 -11.44
C ILE A 71 0.73 -16.14 -12.69
N LEU A 72 1.02 -14.85 -12.53
CA LEU A 72 1.19 -13.94 -13.65
C LEU A 72 2.40 -14.28 -14.51
N ILE A 73 3.58 -14.48 -13.90
CA ILE A 73 4.81 -14.82 -14.63
C ILE A 73 4.62 -16.12 -15.39
N PHE A 74 4.11 -17.16 -14.71
CA PHE A 74 3.83 -18.47 -15.31
C PHE A 74 2.86 -18.34 -16.49
N THR A 75 1.72 -17.68 -16.28
CA THR A 75 0.67 -17.56 -17.30
C THR A 75 1.16 -16.76 -18.51
N ILE A 76 1.86 -15.64 -18.30
CA ILE A 76 2.31 -14.79 -19.40
C ILE A 76 3.37 -15.52 -20.23
N ILE A 77 4.35 -16.16 -19.58
CA ILE A 77 5.39 -16.89 -20.30
C ILE A 77 4.80 -18.08 -21.07
N ARG A 78 3.91 -18.86 -20.45
CA ARG A 78 3.29 -20.03 -21.10
C ARG A 78 2.32 -19.66 -22.21
N LEU A 79 1.56 -18.57 -22.07
CA LEU A 79 0.55 -18.17 -23.06
C LEU A 79 1.17 -17.45 -24.26
N PHE A 80 2.13 -16.55 -24.01
CA PHE A 80 2.71 -15.72 -25.06
C PHE A 80 4.06 -16.24 -25.59
N GLY A 81 4.68 -17.24 -24.95
CA GLY A 81 5.95 -17.82 -25.38
C GLY A 81 7.10 -16.82 -25.39
N LEU A 82 7.08 -15.81 -24.50
CA LEU A 82 8.06 -14.71 -24.50
C LEU A 82 9.44 -15.13 -23.99
N ALA A 83 9.50 -16.19 -23.18
CA ALA A 83 10.75 -16.67 -22.59
C ALA A 83 10.76 -18.20 -22.60
N GLU A 84 11.94 -18.76 -22.77
CA GLU A 84 12.21 -20.18 -22.60
C GLU A 84 12.69 -20.43 -21.17
N VAL A 85 12.09 -21.44 -20.55
CA VAL A 85 12.40 -21.85 -19.18
C VAL A 85 12.64 -23.35 -19.22
N ASP A 86 13.85 -23.76 -18.87
CA ASP A 86 14.30 -25.15 -18.95
C ASP A 86 13.49 -26.07 -18.02
N ASN A 87 13.21 -25.59 -16.79
CA ASN A 87 12.49 -26.35 -15.77
C ASN A 87 11.32 -25.54 -15.18
N ASP A 88 10.14 -26.16 -15.06
CA ASP A 88 8.97 -25.55 -14.43
C ASP A 88 9.21 -25.11 -12.98
N TYR A 89 10.13 -25.76 -12.25
CA TYR A 89 10.52 -25.33 -10.92
C TYR A 89 11.19 -23.94 -10.90
N ASN A 90 11.77 -23.50 -12.03
CA ASN A 90 12.40 -22.18 -12.11
C ASN A 90 11.37 -21.06 -11.98
N PHE A 91 10.10 -21.27 -12.37
CA PHE A 91 9.05 -20.25 -12.17
C PHE A 91 8.85 -19.89 -10.70
N ILE A 92 9.00 -20.86 -9.80
CA ILE A 92 8.88 -20.63 -8.36
C ILE A 92 10.01 -19.72 -7.89
N TRP A 93 11.25 -20.01 -8.29
CA TRP A 93 12.42 -19.21 -7.93
C TRP A 93 12.37 -17.80 -8.50
N ILE A 94 12.04 -17.67 -9.79
CA ILE A 94 11.88 -16.38 -10.46
C ILE A 94 10.85 -15.54 -9.72
N ALA A 95 9.67 -16.10 -9.43
CA ALA A 95 8.62 -15.41 -8.72
C ALA A 95 9.01 -15.03 -7.29
N ALA A 96 9.74 -15.88 -6.58
CA ALA A 96 10.19 -15.62 -5.21
C ALA A 96 11.20 -14.47 -5.17
N ILE A 97 12.25 -14.54 -6.00
CA ILE A 97 13.28 -13.51 -6.10
C ILE A 97 12.65 -12.19 -6.54
N PHE A 98 11.80 -12.22 -7.57
CA PHE A 98 11.12 -11.03 -8.05
C PHE A 98 10.21 -10.40 -6.98
N THR A 99 9.48 -11.20 -6.21
CA THR A 99 8.61 -10.68 -5.15
C THR A 99 9.41 -10.03 -4.03
N LEU A 100 10.53 -10.64 -3.63
CA LEU A 100 11.44 -10.04 -2.63
C LEU A 100 12.05 -8.75 -3.15
N TYR A 101 12.58 -8.77 -4.38
CA TYR A 101 13.11 -7.59 -5.05
C TYR A 101 12.06 -6.47 -5.08
N GLU A 102 10.83 -6.81 -5.45
CA GLU A 102 9.70 -5.89 -5.52
C GLU A 102 9.40 -5.21 -4.20
N GLU A 103 9.29 -5.97 -3.11
CA GLU A 103 9.01 -5.39 -1.80
C GLU A 103 10.18 -4.52 -1.31
N LEU A 104 11.42 -4.95 -1.55
CA LEU A 104 12.61 -4.20 -1.16
C LEU A 104 12.68 -2.85 -1.88
N TYR A 105 12.57 -2.82 -3.21
CA TYR A 105 12.66 -1.55 -3.94
C TYR A 105 11.47 -0.64 -3.61
N LYS A 106 10.26 -1.16 -3.39
CA LYS A 106 9.11 -0.32 -3.04
C LYS A 106 9.33 0.36 -1.70
N ILE A 107 9.74 -0.40 -0.69
CA ILE A 107 10.05 0.14 0.63
C ILE A 107 11.16 1.18 0.52
N PHE A 108 12.21 0.88 -0.25
CA PHE A 108 13.34 1.78 -0.45
C PHE A 108 12.92 3.09 -1.14
N LEU A 109 12.19 3.00 -2.26
CA LEU A 109 11.74 4.17 -3.04
C LEU A 109 10.74 5.02 -2.25
N ILE A 110 9.80 4.40 -1.55
CA ILE A 110 8.79 5.15 -0.76
C ILE A 110 9.46 5.84 0.44
N LYS A 111 10.39 5.18 1.14
CA LYS A 111 11.06 5.77 2.31
C LYS A 111 12.08 6.84 1.96
N ARG A 112 12.89 6.62 0.91
CA ARG A 112 14.02 7.50 0.59
C ARG A 112 13.73 8.47 -0.55
N PHE A 113 12.93 8.07 -1.53
CA PHE A 113 12.75 8.79 -2.80
C PHE A 113 11.26 9.07 -3.12
N VAL A 114 10.45 9.39 -2.11
CA VAL A 114 9.00 9.63 -2.29
C VAL A 114 8.70 10.69 -3.35
N LYS A 115 9.53 11.74 -3.45
CA LYS A 115 9.39 12.78 -4.48
C LYS A 115 9.48 12.19 -5.88
N VAL A 116 10.43 11.29 -6.13
CA VAL A 116 10.59 10.62 -7.43
C VAL A 116 9.38 9.75 -7.74
N VAL A 117 8.87 9.01 -6.75
CA VAL A 117 7.67 8.19 -6.91
C VAL A 117 6.46 9.04 -7.32
N ILE A 118 6.27 10.19 -6.67
CA ILE A 118 5.16 11.11 -6.97
C ILE A 118 5.34 11.77 -8.33
N TYR A 119 6.51 12.36 -8.62
CA TYR A 119 6.76 13.04 -9.89
C TYR A 119 6.72 12.10 -11.10
N SER A 120 7.15 10.84 -10.92
CA SER A 120 7.04 9.83 -11.98
C SER A 120 5.65 9.22 -12.11
N SER A 121 4.68 9.62 -11.27
CA SER A 121 3.36 8.98 -11.20
C SER A 121 3.42 7.46 -11.06
N GLY A 122 4.46 6.94 -10.38
CA GLY A 122 4.70 5.50 -10.24
C GLY A 122 5.37 4.81 -11.42
N LEU A 123 5.71 5.53 -12.50
CA LEU A 123 6.47 4.97 -13.64
C LEU A 123 7.82 4.42 -13.20
N ILE A 124 8.40 4.96 -12.12
CA ILE A 124 9.61 4.41 -11.52
C ILE A 124 9.47 2.93 -11.13
N PHE A 125 8.29 2.48 -10.69
CA PHE A 125 8.08 1.06 -10.35
C PHE A 125 8.08 0.17 -11.60
N PHE A 126 7.51 0.66 -12.70
CA PHE A 126 7.60 -0.02 -13.98
C PHE A 126 9.06 -0.14 -14.43
N LEU A 127 9.83 0.95 -14.32
CA LEU A 127 11.24 0.97 -14.70
C LEU A 127 12.09 0.02 -13.83
N MET A 128 11.84 -0.05 -12.52
CA MET A 128 12.50 -1.03 -11.65
C MET A 128 12.17 -2.47 -12.02
N ASN A 129 10.91 -2.77 -12.36
CA ASN A 129 10.54 -4.10 -12.86
C ASN A 129 11.23 -4.42 -14.18
N LEU A 130 11.33 -3.44 -15.09
CA LEU A 130 12.02 -3.62 -16.37
C LEU A 130 13.50 -3.92 -16.16
N ILE A 131 14.17 -3.13 -15.31
CA ILE A 131 15.57 -3.37 -14.95
C ILE A 131 15.74 -4.76 -14.36
N PHE A 132 14.82 -5.19 -13.48
CA PHE A 132 14.88 -6.53 -12.91
C PHE A 132 14.85 -7.61 -13.99
N PHE A 133 13.83 -7.65 -14.85
CA PHE A 133 13.71 -8.73 -15.83
C PHE A 133 14.84 -8.70 -16.87
N TYR A 134 15.32 -7.51 -17.23
CA TYR A 134 16.45 -7.37 -18.13
C TYR A 134 17.77 -7.81 -17.48
N ALA A 135 18.02 -7.41 -16.23
CA ALA A 135 19.17 -7.88 -15.48
C ALA A 135 19.09 -9.37 -15.21
N PHE A 136 17.90 -9.90 -14.94
CA PHE A 136 17.67 -11.31 -14.70
C PHE A 136 17.99 -12.15 -15.94
N ASP A 137 17.58 -11.72 -17.13
CA ASP A 137 17.94 -12.33 -18.42
C ASP A 137 19.46 -12.35 -18.68
N LEU A 138 20.18 -11.32 -18.24
CA LEU A 138 21.63 -11.22 -18.41
C LEU A 138 22.44 -11.96 -17.33
N LEU A 139 21.92 -12.01 -16.10
CA LEU A 139 22.62 -12.56 -14.93
C LEU A 139 22.34 -14.05 -14.72
N ILE A 140 21.13 -14.51 -15.04
CA ILE A 140 20.82 -15.94 -15.04
C ILE A 140 21.48 -16.54 -16.27
N MET A 141 22.22 -17.64 -16.08
CA MET A 141 22.87 -18.35 -17.18
C MET A 141 21.83 -18.67 -18.25
N LYS A 142 22.21 -18.46 -19.53
CA LYS A 142 21.38 -18.69 -20.72
C LYS A 142 20.68 -20.05 -20.74
N ASP A 143 21.17 -20.99 -19.94
CA ASP A 143 20.68 -22.36 -19.85
C ASP A 143 19.40 -22.51 -19.00
N GLN A 144 19.03 -21.52 -18.17
CA GLN A 144 17.91 -21.67 -17.22
C GLN A 144 16.70 -20.79 -17.50
N PHE A 145 16.93 -19.58 -18.02
CA PHE A 145 15.90 -18.64 -18.38
C PHE A 145 16.45 -17.69 -19.43
N THR A 146 15.82 -17.62 -20.60
CA THR A 146 16.18 -16.64 -21.64
C THR A 146 14.94 -16.09 -22.32
N PHE A 147 14.94 -14.78 -22.53
CA PHE A 147 14.00 -14.18 -23.46
C PHE A 147 14.46 -14.44 -24.90
N ALA A 148 13.53 -14.85 -25.75
CA ALA A 148 13.85 -15.16 -27.15
C ALA A 148 14.28 -13.93 -27.97
N THR A 149 14.01 -12.71 -27.50
CA THR A 149 14.43 -11.46 -28.15
C THR A 149 14.64 -10.36 -27.12
N TYR A 150 15.58 -9.44 -27.38
CA TYR A 150 15.89 -8.30 -26.50
C TYR A 150 14.71 -7.35 -26.22
N LEU A 151 13.65 -7.37 -27.05
CA LEU A 151 12.43 -6.58 -26.85
C LEU A 151 11.40 -7.29 -25.94
N TYR A 152 11.51 -8.60 -25.76
CA TYR A 152 10.53 -9.38 -25.01
C TYR A 152 10.51 -9.08 -23.51
N PRO A 153 11.61 -8.72 -22.82
CA PRO A 153 11.53 -8.21 -21.45
C PRO A 153 10.62 -6.98 -21.32
N ILE A 154 10.68 -6.04 -22.28
CA ILE A 154 9.86 -4.84 -22.29
C ILE A 154 8.38 -5.20 -22.44
N LEU A 155 8.08 -6.02 -23.45
CA LEU A 155 6.71 -6.48 -23.71
C LEU A 155 6.15 -7.28 -22.53
N PHE A 156 6.96 -8.16 -21.96
CA PHE A 156 6.62 -8.95 -20.78
C PHE A 156 6.23 -8.04 -19.61
N VAL A 157 7.06 -7.06 -19.27
CA VAL A 157 6.79 -6.16 -18.13
C VAL A 157 5.56 -5.29 -18.38
N LEU A 158 5.30 -4.85 -19.61
CA LEU A 158 4.08 -4.12 -19.97
C LEU A 158 2.83 -4.97 -19.75
N ILE A 159 2.78 -6.17 -20.32
CA ILE A 159 1.64 -7.09 -20.17
C ILE A 159 1.47 -7.47 -18.70
N PHE A 160 2.57 -7.76 -18.02
CA PHE A 160 2.59 -8.12 -16.61
C PHE A 160 2.02 -7.00 -15.73
N GLN A 161 2.43 -5.75 -15.95
CA GLN A 161 1.93 -4.60 -15.21
C GLN A 161 0.44 -4.35 -15.47
N PHE A 162 0.01 -4.51 -16.72
CA PHE A 162 -1.40 -4.40 -17.12
C PHE A 162 -2.27 -5.47 -16.45
N MET A 163 -1.87 -6.73 -16.53
CA MET A 163 -2.57 -7.85 -15.88
C MET A 163 -2.60 -7.70 -14.35
N ARG A 164 -1.48 -7.28 -13.74
CA ARG A 164 -1.41 -7.00 -12.31
C ARG A 164 -2.39 -5.90 -11.89
N MET A 165 -2.51 -4.84 -12.67
CA MET A 165 -3.47 -3.77 -12.42
C MET A 165 -4.91 -4.30 -12.42
N ILE A 166 -5.27 -5.16 -13.38
CA ILE A 166 -6.58 -5.83 -13.43
C ILE A 166 -6.80 -6.68 -12.16
N ILE A 167 -5.82 -7.50 -11.77
CA ILE A 167 -5.91 -8.34 -10.56
C ILE A 167 -6.12 -7.48 -9.31
N LYS A 168 -5.32 -6.41 -9.14
CA LYS A 168 -5.46 -5.50 -8.00
C LYS A 168 -6.83 -4.84 -7.96
N MET A 169 -7.35 -4.42 -9.11
CA MET A 169 -8.69 -3.83 -9.21
C MET A 169 -9.77 -4.83 -8.76
N THR A 170 -9.72 -6.05 -9.30
CA THR A 170 -10.67 -7.13 -8.96
C THR A 170 -10.58 -7.51 -7.48
N TYR A 171 -9.37 -7.62 -6.93
CA TYR A 171 -9.15 -7.93 -5.51
C TYR A 171 -9.82 -6.90 -4.59
N HIS A 172 -9.62 -5.61 -4.86
CA HIS A 172 -10.24 -4.54 -4.08
C HIS A 172 -11.78 -4.56 -4.18
N GLN A 173 -12.32 -4.85 -5.37
CA GLN A 173 -13.77 -4.97 -5.54
C GLN A 173 -14.35 -6.14 -4.73
N ILE A 174 -13.69 -7.29 -4.73
CA ILE A 174 -14.12 -8.48 -3.98
C ILE A 174 -14.12 -8.19 -2.48
N ILE A 175 -13.04 -7.61 -1.93
CA ILE A 175 -12.97 -7.27 -0.50
C ILE A 175 -14.05 -6.27 -0.11
N ARG A 176 -14.27 -5.23 -0.91
CA ARG A 176 -15.33 -4.25 -0.65
C ARG A 176 -16.71 -4.91 -0.61
N LYS A 177 -17.00 -5.82 -1.55
CA LYS A 177 -18.26 -6.59 -1.56
C LYS A 177 -18.40 -7.48 -0.31
N MET A 178 -17.33 -8.19 0.09
CA MET A 178 -17.37 -9.03 1.29
C MET A 178 -17.58 -8.21 2.57
N ALA A 179 -16.92 -7.06 2.70
CA ALA A 179 -17.13 -6.16 3.83
C ALA A 179 -18.58 -5.67 3.94
N GLN A 180 -19.20 -5.32 2.81
CA GLN A 180 -20.61 -4.92 2.75
C GLN A 180 -21.58 -6.06 3.10
N MET A 181 -21.26 -7.29 2.71
CA MET A 181 -22.08 -8.47 3.06
C MET A 181 -21.97 -8.81 4.55
N ALA A 182 -20.78 -8.68 5.14
CA ALA A 182 -20.57 -8.90 6.57
C ALA A 182 -21.32 -7.86 7.43
N SER A 183 -21.30 -6.58 7.04
CA SER A 183 -22.02 -5.52 7.76
C SER A 183 -23.54 -5.67 7.69
N ARG A 184 -24.08 -6.19 6.59
CA ARG A 184 -25.52 -6.49 6.43
C ARG A 184 -25.98 -7.69 7.25
N LYS A 185 -25.10 -8.66 7.53
CA LYS A 185 -25.44 -9.86 8.31
C LYS A 185 -25.50 -9.56 9.82
N SER A 186 -24.64 -8.67 10.31
CA SER A 186 -24.68 -8.19 11.70
C SER A 186 -25.96 -7.41 12.02
N THR A 187 -26.52 -6.65 11.08
CA THR A 187 -27.75 -5.88 11.29
C THR A 187 -29.04 -6.71 11.21
N ARG A 188 -28.98 -7.95 10.72
CA ARG A 188 -30.12 -8.88 10.66
C ARG A 188 -30.15 -9.91 11.79
N GLY A 189 -29.06 -10.05 12.56
CA GLY A 189 -28.96 -11.01 13.67
C GLY A 189 -29.46 -10.48 15.02
N GLU A 190 -29.84 -9.21 15.12
CA GLU A 190 -30.37 -8.56 16.33
C GLU A 190 -31.90 -8.35 16.28
N LYS A 191 -32.62 -9.04 15.38
CA LYS A 191 -34.10 -9.00 15.33
C LYS A 191 -34.71 -10.36 15.61
#